data_AF-A0A1X7U4N4-F1
#
_entry.id   AF-A0A1X7U4N4-F1
#
_cell.length_a   1.000
_cell.length_b   1.000
_cell.length_c   1.000
_cell.angle_alpha   90.00
_cell.angle_beta   90.00
_cell.angle_gamma   90.00
#
_symmetry.space_group_name_H-M   'P 1'
#
loop_
_entity.id
_entity.type
_entity.pdbx_description
1 polymer ?
#
loop_
_entity_poly.entity_id
_entity_poly.type
_entity_poly.pdbx_seq_one_letter_code
_entity_poly.pdbx_strand_id
1 'polypeptide(L)'
;MKYDGSDSPDTLKKYTGASGIQSSVIPLFTSFLGIKLQSESTPYLHKMRWHMPREHRQLLLEMDTTDLREYTMAHSSNKDLIAAYNHCIEGLVKFRQQHINLVTSYVIIPLRSQSSSSEPGSTIFPGSDIIGFLKKPRDETIAHKIKE
;
A
#
# COMPACT_ATOMS: atom_id res chain seq x y z
N MET A 1 -7.58 21.64 10.42
CA MET A 1 -6.75 22.86 10.45
C MET A 1 -7.53 23.98 9.77
N LYS A 2 -7.42 25.20 10.30
CA LYS A 2 -7.94 26.41 9.66
C LYS A 2 -6.89 26.92 8.68
N TYR A 3 -7.31 27.28 7.48
CA TYR A 3 -6.44 27.84 6.44
C TYR A 3 -6.89 29.27 6.18
N ASP A 4 -6.25 30.22 6.85
CA ASP A 4 -6.60 31.63 6.73
C ASP A 4 -6.34 32.14 5.31
N GLY A 5 -7.30 32.88 4.75
CA GLY A 5 -7.18 33.53 3.43
C GLY A 5 -7.49 32.66 2.22
N SER A 6 -7.72 31.35 2.37
CA SER A 6 -8.13 30.46 1.25
C SER A 6 -9.60 30.04 1.29
N ASP A 7 -10.20 30.02 2.48
CA ASP A 7 -11.57 29.54 2.72
C ASP A 7 -12.29 30.48 3.69
N SER A 8 -13.62 30.34 3.77
CA SER A 8 -14.42 31.08 4.76
C SER A 8 -13.88 30.84 6.18
N PRO A 9 -13.86 31.86 7.05
CA PRO A 9 -13.19 31.83 8.36
C PRO A 9 -13.68 30.75 9.34
N ASP A 10 -14.83 30.11 9.07
CA ASP A 10 -15.39 29.03 9.89
C ASP A 10 -15.16 27.62 9.30
N THR A 11 -14.46 27.53 8.16
CA THR A 11 -14.25 26.25 7.47
C THR A 11 -13.06 25.51 8.05
N LEU A 12 -13.33 24.40 8.75
CA LEU A 12 -12.30 23.47 9.20
C LEU A 12 -12.06 22.38 8.15
N LYS A 13 -10.83 22.28 7.64
CA LYS A 13 -10.43 21.19 6.75
C LYS A 13 -9.69 20.09 7.50
N LYS A 14 -10.00 18.84 7.15
CA LYS A 14 -9.28 17.65 7.61
C LYS A 14 -8.54 17.06 6.43
N TYR A 15 -7.22 16.97 6.55
CA TYR A 15 -6.34 16.29 5.62
C TYR A 15 -5.71 15.08 6.31
N THR A 16 -5.47 14.02 5.56
CA THR A 16 -4.72 12.88 6.07
C THR A 16 -3.27 13.26 6.28
N GLY A 17 -2.70 12.86 7.41
CA GLY A 17 -1.27 13.06 7.68
C GLY A 17 -0.38 12.30 6.69
N ALA A 18 0.91 12.60 6.74
CA ALA A 18 1.90 11.93 5.91
C ALA A 18 1.98 10.43 6.26
N SER A 19 2.03 9.59 5.23
CA SER A 19 2.17 8.14 5.39
C SER A 19 2.93 7.55 4.20
N GLY A 20 3.66 6.45 4.43
CA GLY A 20 4.33 5.71 3.35
C GLY A 20 3.39 5.23 2.24
N ILE A 21 2.07 5.17 2.51
CA ILE A 21 1.03 4.85 1.53
C ILE A 21 0.95 5.91 0.41
N GLN A 22 1.41 7.14 0.66
CA GLN A 22 1.45 8.21 -0.33
C GLN A 22 2.63 8.07 -1.30
N SER A 23 3.52 7.10 -1.12
CA SER A 23 4.56 6.76 -2.09
C SER A 23 3.98 6.11 -3.35
N SER A 24 4.39 6.58 -4.52
CA SER A 24 3.95 6.03 -5.82
C SER A 24 4.65 4.71 -6.20
N VAL A 25 5.79 4.40 -5.57
CA VAL A 25 6.65 3.27 -5.96
C VAL A 25 5.96 1.93 -5.74
N ILE A 26 5.35 1.72 -4.57
CA ILE A 26 4.70 0.44 -4.24
C ILE A 26 3.43 0.22 -5.08
N PRO A 27 2.53 1.20 -5.23
CA PRO A 27 1.42 1.11 -6.18
C PRO A 27 1.88 0.83 -7.61
N LEU A 28 3.00 1.43 -8.05
CA LEU A 28 3.55 1.21 -9.39
C LEU A 28 3.90 -0.26 -9.61
N PHE A 29 4.74 -0.84 -8.74
CA PHE A 29 5.11 -2.25 -8.86
C PHE A 29 3.92 -3.19 -8.66
N THR A 30 2.99 -2.84 -7.78
CA THR A 30 1.77 -3.65 -7.58
C THR A 30 0.96 -3.72 -8.87
N SER A 31 0.75 -2.57 -9.51
CA SER A 31 -0.01 -2.45 -10.76
C SER A 31 0.70 -3.13 -11.93
N PHE A 32 1.98 -2.81 -12.15
CA PHE A 32 2.81 -3.38 -13.21
C PHE A 32 2.91 -4.92 -13.14
N LEU A 33 3.10 -5.49 -11.95
CA LEU A 33 3.16 -6.94 -11.74
C LEU A 33 1.79 -7.62 -11.84
N GLY A 34 0.70 -6.89 -12.12
CA GLY A 34 -0.65 -7.46 -12.23
C GLY A 34 -1.23 -7.92 -10.88
N ILE A 35 -0.76 -7.37 -9.76
CA ILE A 35 -1.27 -7.74 -8.43
C ILE A 35 -2.58 -7.01 -8.17
N LYS A 36 -3.68 -7.76 -8.10
CA LYS A 36 -5.00 -7.20 -7.79
C LYS A 36 -5.22 -7.25 -6.28
N LEU A 37 -5.18 -6.08 -5.64
CA LEU A 37 -5.57 -5.93 -4.23
C LEU A 37 -7.10 -5.92 -4.16
N GLN A 38 -7.68 -6.81 -3.35
CA GLN A 38 -9.14 -6.93 -3.18
C GLN A 38 -9.59 -6.70 -1.74
N SER A 39 -8.67 -6.27 -0.87
CA SER A 39 -9.01 -5.95 0.52
C SER A 39 -9.96 -4.75 0.65
N GLU A 40 -10.71 -4.72 1.76
CA GLU A 40 -11.47 -3.54 2.25
C GLU A 40 -10.63 -2.25 2.33
N SER A 41 -9.31 -2.39 2.41
CA SER A 41 -8.36 -1.29 2.48
C SER A 41 -8.08 -0.65 1.11
N THR A 42 -8.44 -1.33 0.01
CA THR A 42 -8.09 -0.92 -1.36
C THR A 42 -8.64 0.46 -1.73
N PRO A 43 -9.93 0.80 -1.46
CA PRO A 43 -10.44 2.16 -1.71
C PRO A 43 -9.65 3.24 -0.96
N TYR A 44 -9.19 2.95 0.26
CA TYR A 44 -8.36 3.87 1.02
C TYR A 44 -6.98 4.05 0.37
N LEU A 45 -6.33 2.97 -0.09
CA LEU A 45 -5.07 3.03 -0.82
C LEU A 45 -5.21 3.84 -2.13
N HIS A 46 -6.31 3.67 -2.87
CA HIS A 46 -6.58 4.48 -4.06
C HIS A 46 -6.80 5.95 -3.71
N LYS A 47 -7.52 6.25 -2.62
CA LYS A 47 -7.69 7.64 -2.15
C LYS A 47 -6.36 8.30 -1.83
N MET A 48 -5.39 7.56 -1.31
CA MET A 48 -4.06 8.10 -1.01
C MET A 48 -3.28 8.52 -2.26
N ARG A 49 -3.61 8.00 -3.46
CA ARG A 49 -3.00 8.45 -4.72
C ARG A 49 -3.22 9.95 -4.96
N TRP A 50 -4.30 10.56 -4.46
CA TRP A 50 -4.53 12.01 -4.56
C TRP A 50 -3.45 12.87 -3.89
N HIS A 51 -2.64 12.29 -3.00
CA HIS A 51 -1.50 12.95 -2.37
C HIS A 51 -0.19 12.80 -3.19
N MET A 52 -0.23 12.10 -4.33
CA MET A 52 0.93 11.94 -5.22
C MET A 52 0.95 13.04 -6.29
N PRO A 53 2.15 13.42 -6.78
CA PRO A 53 2.29 14.28 -7.95
C PRO A 53 1.43 13.81 -9.12
N ARG A 54 0.97 14.76 -9.95
CA ARG A 54 0.04 14.48 -11.04
C ARG A 54 0.62 13.46 -12.03
N GLU A 55 1.88 13.63 -12.38
CA GLU A 55 2.64 12.82 -13.32
C GLU A 55 2.74 11.37 -12.81
N HIS A 56 2.95 11.20 -11.51
CA HIS A 56 2.99 9.87 -10.89
C HIS A 56 1.62 9.20 -10.92
N ARG A 57 0.54 9.95 -10.66
CA ARG A 57 -0.82 9.41 -10.76
C ARG A 57 -1.15 8.98 -12.19
N GLN A 58 -0.75 9.76 -13.17
CA GLN A 58 -0.95 9.43 -14.58
C GLN A 58 -0.23 8.13 -14.95
N LEU A 59 1.03 7.98 -14.56
CA LEU A 59 1.78 6.74 -14.74
C LEU A 59 1.08 5.54 -14.10
N LEU A 60 0.55 5.70 -12.88
CA LEU A 60 -0.19 4.61 -12.21
C LEU A 60 -1.47 4.22 -12.97
N LEU A 61 -2.18 5.18 -13.58
CA LEU A 61 -3.36 4.89 -14.39
C LEU A 61 -2.99 4.13 -15.68
N GLU A 62 -1.88 4.49 -16.30
CA GLU A 62 -1.36 3.78 -17.47
C GLU A 62 -0.96 2.35 -17.10
N MET A 63 -0.28 2.16 -15.97
CA MET A 63 0.12 0.82 -15.50
C MET A 63 -1.06 -0.04 -15.05
N ASP A 64 -2.15 0.56 -14.56
CA ASP A 64 -3.36 -0.20 -14.18
C ASP A 64 -4.01 -0.90 -15.39
N THR A 65 -3.66 -0.51 -16.62
CA THR A 65 -4.08 -1.18 -17.86
C THR A 65 -3.16 -2.33 -18.29
N THR A 66 -1.98 -2.46 -17.67
CA THR A 66 -1.01 -3.51 -17.96
C THR A 66 -1.13 -4.67 -16.98
N ASP A 67 -0.94 -5.91 -17.45
CA ASP A 67 -0.95 -7.09 -16.60
C ASP A 67 0.20 -8.04 -16.97
N LEU A 68 1.36 -7.83 -16.34
CA LEU A 68 2.53 -8.66 -16.59
C LEU A 68 2.30 -10.12 -16.16
N ARG A 69 1.44 -10.35 -15.17
CA ARG A 69 1.10 -11.70 -14.72
C ARG A 69 0.34 -12.44 -15.81
N GLU A 70 -0.67 -11.82 -16.40
CA GLU A 70 -1.41 -12.37 -17.55
C GLU A 70 -0.48 -12.67 -18.73
N TYR A 71 0.39 -11.72 -19.08
CA TYR A 71 1.39 -11.92 -20.13
C TYR A 71 2.31 -13.12 -19.84
N THR A 72 2.78 -13.24 -18.60
CA THR A 72 3.64 -14.36 -18.18
C THR A 72 2.92 -15.70 -18.23
N MET A 73 1.65 -15.75 -17.80
CA MET A 73 0.83 -16.97 -17.89
C MET A 73 0.55 -17.38 -19.34
N ALA A 74 0.31 -16.42 -20.23
CA ALA A 74 0.14 -16.68 -21.66
C ALA A 74 1.39 -17.30 -22.31
N HIS A 75 2.57 -17.04 -21.75
CA HIS A 75 3.86 -17.57 -22.19
C HIS A 75 4.41 -18.63 -21.22
N SER A 76 3.53 -19.47 -20.65
CA SER A 76 3.87 -20.44 -19.61
C SER A 76 4.90 -21.52 -20.01
N SER A 77 5.18 -21.69 -21.31
CA SER A 77 6.26 -22.53 -21.80
C SER A 77 7.65 -21.96 -21.50
N ASN A 78 7.77 -20.63 -21.31
CA ASN A 78 9.01 -19.97 -20.97
C ASN A 78 9.23 -19.96 -19.44
N LYS A 79 9.96 -20.96 -18.95
CA LYS A 79 10.25 -21.11 -17.51
C LYS A 79 11.10 -19.97 -16.95
N ASP A 80 12.02 -19.39 -17.73
CA ASP A 80 12.84 -18.26 -17.29
C ASP A 80 11.99 -17.01 -17.05
N LEU A 81 10.98 -16.78 -17.89
CA LEU A 81 10.03 -15.69 -17.72
C LEU A 81 9.21 -15.84 -16.43
N ILE A 82 8.71 -17.05 -16.16
CA ILE A 82 7.99 -17.37 -14.90
C ILE A 82 8.92 -17.14 -13.70
N ALA A 83 10.16 -17.62 -13.77
CA ALA A 83 11.13 -17.48 -12.70
C ALA A 83 11.46 -16.00 -12.42
N ALA A 84 11.66 -15.19 -13.47
CA ALA A 84 11.92 -13.75 -13.34
C ALA A 84 10.73 -13.01 -12.73
N TYR A 85 9.50 -13.29 -13.19
CA TYR A 85 8.28 -12.73 -12.61
C TYR A 85 8.15 -13.10 -11.12
N ASN A 86 8.32 -14.38 -10.79
CA ASN A 86 8.24 -14.88 -9.41
C ASN A 86 9.31 -14.24 -8.51
N HIS A 87 10.51 -13.99 -9.04
CA HIS A 87 11.57 -13.29 -8.29
C HIS A 87 11.17 -11.84 -7.98
N CYS A 88 10.52 -11.12 -8.90
CA CYS A 88 9.98 -9.79 -8.65
C CYS A 88 8.89 -9.82 -7.55
N ILE A 89 7.99 -10.81 -7.58
CA ILE A 89 6.98 -11.01 -6.54
C ILE A 89 7.66 -11.21 -5.18
N GLU A 90 8.68 -12.06 -5.09
CA GLU A 90 9.42 -12.30 -3.85
C GLU A 90 10.12 -11.05 -3.32
N GLY A 91 10.69 -10.23 -4.21
CA GLY A 91 11.27 -8.93 -3.85
C GLY A 91 10.24 -8.01 -3.19
N LEU A 92 9.04 -7.92 -3.77
CA LEU A 92 7.96 -7.11 -3.21
C LEU A 92 7.42 -7.67 -1.88
N VAL A 93 7.33 -8.99 -1.73
CA VAL A 93 6.96 -9.65 -0.46
C VAL A 93 7.99 -9.34 0.62
N LYS A 94 9.29 -9.46 0.32
CA LYS A 94 10.38 -9.13 1.25
C LYS A 94 10.28 -7.68 1.70
N PHE A 95 10.05 -6.75 0.78
CA PHE A 95 9.85 -5.34 1.12
C PHE A 95 8.68 -5.15 2.09
N ARG A 96 7.50 -5.71 1.79
CA ARG A 96 6.30 -5.59 2.63
C ARG A 96 6.50 -6.22 4.01
N GLN A 97 7.22 -7.34 4.09
CA GLN A 97 7.55 -7.98 5.35
C GLN A 97 8.50 -7.11 6.20
N GLN A 98 9.51 -6.51 5.59
CA GLN A 98 10.40 -5.57 6.30
C GLN A 98 9.64 -4.34 6.80
N HIS A 99 8.72 -3.80 5.99
CA HIS A 99 7.86 -2.70 6.41
C HIS A 99 6.98 -3.08 7.63
N ILE A 100 6.38 -4.28 7.65
CA ILE A 100 5.64 -4.77 8.83
C ILE A 100 6.54 -4.84 10.06
N ASN A 101 7.78 -5.34 9.92
CA ASN A 101 8.73 -5.42 11.02
C ASN A 101 9.05 -4.03 11.57
N LEU A 102 9.33 -3.06 10.69
CA LEU A 102 9.60 -1.68 11.08
C LEU A 102 8.41 -1.04 11.79
N VAL A 103 7.20 -1.14 11.25
CA VAL A 103 6.00 -0.61 11.91
C VAL A 103 5.77 -1.28 13.27
N THR A 104 6.04 -2.58 13.37
CA THR A 104 5.94 -3.30 14.65
C THR A 104 6.91 -2.73 15.68
N SER A 105 8.19 -2.59 15.32
CA SER A 105 9.24 -2.12 16.22
C SER A 105 9.11 -0.65 16.61
N TYR A 106 8.72 0.22 15.68
CA TYR A 106 8.75 1.67 15.89
C TYR A 106 7.40 2.31 16.20
N VAL A 107 6.29 1.61 15.93
CA VAL A 107 4.94 2.14 16.19
C VAL A 107 4.23 1.28 17.22
N ILE A 108 4.07 -0.02 16.95
CA ILE A 108 3.20 -0.88 17.75
C ILE A 108 3.78 -1.18 19.14
N ILE A 109 5.06 -1.56 19.22
CA ILE A 109 5.72 -1.85 20.50
C ILE A 109 5.74 -0.59 21.39
N PRO A 110 6.17 0.59 20.92
CA PRO A 110 6.12 1.82 21.72
C PRO A 110 4.70 2.19 22.17
N LEU A 111 3.70 2.11 21.28
CA LEU A 111 2.30 2.40 21.64
C LEU A 111 1.80 1.50 22.79
N ARG A 112 2.12 0.19 22.74
CA ARG A 112 1.73 -0.76 23.79
C ARG A 112 2.44 -0.51 25.13
N SER A 113 3.68 -0.03 25.11
CA SER A 113 4.39 0.34 26.34
C SER A 113 3.82 1.60 27.00
N GLN A 114 3.30 2.54 26.21
CA GLN A 114 2.72 3.80 26.69
C GLN A 114 1.26 3.67 27.14
N SER A 115 0.52 2.68 26.63
CA SER A 115 -0.88 2.43 26.99
C SER A 115 -1.11 1.88 28.41
N SER A 116 -0.09 1.93 29.30
CA SER A 116 -0.28 1.72 30.74
C SER A 116 -0.90 2.95 31.44
N SER A 117 -1.01 4.09 30.75
CA SER A 117 -1.74 5.28 31.22
C SER A 117 -2.38 6.04 30.05
N SER A 118 -3.72 6.15 30.06
CA SER A 118 -4.56 7.12 29.31
C SER A 118 -5.11 6.72 27.92
N GLU A 119 -6.45 6.68 27.87
CA GLU A 119 -7.41 7.02 26.80
C GLU A 119 -7.31 6.37 25.38
N PRO A 120 -8.41 5.71 24.89
CA PRO A 120 -8.50 5.17 23.54
C PRO A 120 -8.81 6.29 22.53
N GLY A 121 -7.78 6.93 21.97
CA GLY A 121 -8.01 8.18 21.23
C GLY A 121 -6.98 8.58 20.18
N SER A 122 -6.44 7.67 19.37
CA SER A 122 -5.97 8.07 18.03
C SER A 122 -6.17 6.94 17.02
N THR A 123 -7.22 7.08 16.21
CA THR A 123 -7.47 6.24 15.05
C THR A 123 -6.48 6.63 13.95
N ILE A 124 -5.22 6.17 14.07
CA ILE A 124 -4.16 6.47 13.08
C ILE A 124 -4.52 5.86 11.71
N PHE A 125 -5.31 4.78 11.69
CA PHE A 125 -5.78 4.11 10.50
C PHE A 125 -7.28 3.78 10.59
N PRO A 126 -8.04 3.85 9.49
CA PRO A 126 -9.42 3.39 9.47
C PRO A 126 -9.47 1.88 9.74
N GLY A 127 -10.15 1.47 10.82
CA GLY A 127 -10.19 0.08 11.28
C GLY A 127 -9.01 -0.23 12.21
N SER A 128 -9.33 -0.62 13.44
CA SER A 128 -8.46 -0.79 14.62
C SER A 128 -7.32 -1.82 14.51
N ASP A 129 -7.00 -2.34 13.32
CA ASP A 129 -5.98 -3.36 13.11
C ASP A 129 -4.92 -2.93 12.06
N ILE A 130 -3.89 -2.22 12.55
CA ILE A 130 -2.72 -1.81 11.75
C ILE A 130 -2.00 -3.04 11.17
N ILE A 131 -1.91 -4.13 11.93
CA ILE A 131 -1.22 -5.34 11.48
C ILE A 131 -1.98 -5.99 10.33
N GLY A 132 -3.31 -6.15 10.47
CA GLY A 132 -4.17 -6.65 9.40
C GLY A 132 -4.10 -5.79 8.15
N PHE A 133 -4.12 -4.47 8.31
CA PHE A 133 -3.97 -3.53 7.19
C PHE A 133 -2.66 -3.74 6.41
N LEU A 134 -1.55 -4.01 7.10
CA LEU A 134 -0.25 -4.23 6.46
C LEU A 134 -0.07 -5.66 5.92
N LYS A 135 -0.63 -6.66 6.61
CA LYS A 135 -0.52 -8.07 6.22
C LYS A 135 -1.33 -8.37 4.96
N LYS A 136 -2.53 -7.82 4.81
CA LYS A 136 -3.42 -8.12 3.67
C LYS A 136 -2.73 -7.89 2.31
N PRO A 137 -2.14 -6.71 2.01
CA PRO A 137 -1.42 -6.53 0.77
C PRO A 137 -0.25 -7.50 0.59
N ARG A 138 0.50 -7.82 1.65
CA ARG A 138 1.59 -8.81 1.57
C ARG A 138 1.05 -10.18 1.16
N ASP A 139 -0.02 -10.64 1.79
CA ASP A 139 -0.60 -11.96 1.54
C ASP A 139 -1.22 -12.03 0.14
N GLU A 140 -1.86 -10.96 -0.33
CA GLU A 140 -2.30 -10.82 -1.73
C GLU A 140 -1.12 -10.90 -2.71
N THR A 141 0.03 -10.28 -2.38
CA THR A 141 1.23 -10.37 -3.25
C THR A 141 1.74 -11.81 -3.36
N ILE A 142 1.77 -12.55 -2.24
CA ILE A 142 2.17 -13.96 -2.22
C ILE A 142 1.24 -14.80 -3.10
N ALA A 143 -0.06 -14.55 -3.03
CA ALA A 143 -1.07 -15.27 -3.81
C ALA A 143 -0.93 -15.09 -5.33
N HIS A 144 -0.21 -14.06 -5.80
CA HIS A 144 0.00 -13.79 -7.22
C HIS A 144 1.24 -14.48 -7.82
N LYS A 145 2.02 -15.22 -7.02
CA LYS A 145 3.10 -16.08 -7.52
C LYS A 145 2.53 -17.14 -8.48
N ILE A 146 3.19 -17.39 -9.60
CA ILE A 146 2.80 -18.41 -10.58
C ILE A 146 3.41 -19.74 -10.12
N LYS A 147 2.59 -20.80 -10.06
CA LYS A 147 3.06 -22.16 -9.74
C LYS A 147 3.80 -22.73 -10.96
N GLU A 148 4.94 -23.36 -10.72
CA GLU A 148 5.80 -23.95 -11.75
C GLU A 148 5.29 -25.28 -12.30
#